data_AF-A0A5C1A888-F1
#
_entry.id   AF-A0A5C1A888-F1
#
_cell.length_a   1.000
_cell.length_b   1.000
_cell.length_c   1.000
_cell.angle_alpha   90.00
_cell.angle_beta   90.00
_cell.angle_gamma   90.00
#
_symmetry.space_group_name_H-M   'P 1'
#
loop_
_entity.id
_entity.type
_entity.pdbx_description
1 polymer ?
#
loop_
_entity_poly.entity_id
_entity_poly.type
_entity_poly.pdbx_seq_one_letter_code
_entity_poly.pdbx_strand_id
1 'polypeptide(L)'
;MWVGIAFNLCVSLLFAGFLLRAVRRFERSADQIIERMDQTSEAELAKYDETRVEILISLVTKLRGAARKGEEFGTLQYVDLSHPSLTSVVPNADEIRRLPRWAQIAFAARCARRVLPLVKHFWREASEGHLTAIEKAISVAEYTAAAARAADATAARAVDAANSATVTATVRAADDAAANAAAAARSAATAANANANANASTVAAVRAAARAAARAAANADTIRSDFTTVQGLAVANAFTDTTPVPASVFGPVWPDRRPTGWPLPEKPLQELVFEFHVPDDMTNDEAIAWARELAAALSSLDIAGGGHGLAVQTPVDFTAPVPIPVGCPVA
;
A
#
# COMPACT_ATOMS: atom_id res chain seq x y z
N MET A 1 40.37 -75.02 10.83
CA MET A 1 39.61 -74.21 11.81
C MET A 1 40.17 -72.80 11.96
N TRP A 2 41.48 -72.61 12.17
CA TRP A 2 42.10 -71.29 12.37
C TRP A 2 41.96 -70.30 11.18
N VAL A 3 41.99 -70.79 9.93
CA VAL A 3 41.86 -69.92 8.74
C VAL A 3 40.49 -69.24 8.64
N GLY A 4 39.41 -69.94 9.05
CA GLY A 4 38.06 -69.36 9.04
C GLY A 4 37.84 -68.31 10.13
N ILE A 5 38.48 -68.47 11.29
CA ILE A 5 38.42 -67.50 12.39
C ILE A 5 39.19 -66.23 12.00
N ALA A 6 40.37 -66.37 11.39
CA ALA A 6 41.18 -65.24 10.92
C ALA A 6 40.45 -64.43 9.82
N PHE A 7 39.77 -65.10 8.90
CA PHE A 7 39.01 -64.43 7.84
C PHE A 7 37.82 -63.62 8.40
N ASN A 8 37.04 -64.20 9.31
CA ASN A 8 35.91 -63.49 9.93
C ASN A 8 36.38 -62.28 10.76
N LEU A 9 37.46 -62.40 11.53
CA LEU A 9 38.05 -61.28 12.26
C LEU A 9 38.51 -60.16 11.32
N CYS A 10 39.11 -60.50 10.18
CA CYS A 10 39.56 -59.52 9.19
C CYS A 10 38.37 -58.75 8.58
N VAL A 11 37.28 -59.45 8.22
CA VAL A 11 36.06 -58.82 7.68
C VAL A 11 35.38 -57.94 8.72
N SER A 12 35.29 -58.38 9.99
CA SER A 12 34.70 -57.56 11.07
C SER A 12 35.51 -56.30 11.35
N LEU A 13 36.85 -56.37 11.32
CA LEU A 13 37.71 -55.19 11.51
C LEU A 13 37.60 -54.20 10.35
N LEU A 14 37.49 -54.68 9.12
CA LEU A 14 37.26 -53.82 7.95
C LEU A 14 35.89 -53.13 8.01
N PHE A 15 34.84 -53.85 8.43
CA PHE A 15 33.51 -53.29 8.60
C PHE A 15 33.46 -52.26 9.74
N ALA A 16 34.10 -52.54 10.88
CA ALA A 16 34.22 -51.59 11.99
C ALA A 16 34.99 -50.33 11.56
N GLY A 17 36.08 -50.47 10.79
CA GLY A 17 36.82 -49.34 10.22
C GLY A 17 35.99 -48.50 9.25
N PHE A 18 35.16 -49.14 8.43
CA PHE A 18 34.23 -48.45 7.53
C PHE A 18 33.17 -47.66 8.32
N LEU A 19 32.57 -48.27 9.35
CA LEU A 19 31.59 -47.60 10.22
C LEU A 19 32.21 -46.39 10.96
N LEU A 20 33.41 -46.53 11.53
CA LEU A 20 34.10 -45.41 12.18
C LEU A 20 34.38 -44.27 11.19
N ARG A 21 34.74 -44.59 9.95
CA ARG A 21 34.99 -43.58 8.90
C ARG A 21 33.71 -42.89 8.46
N ALA A 22 32.59 -43.62 8.40
CA ALA A 22 31.27 -43.07 8.10
C ALA A 22 30.77 -42.14 9.22
N VAL A 23 30.91 -42.54 10.50
CA VAL A 23 30.55 -41.71 11.66
C VAL A 23 31.37 -40.42 11.68
N ARG A 24 32.69 -40.49 11.51
CA ARG A 24 33.56 -39.28 11.46
C ARG A 24 33.29 -38.38 10.26
N ARG A 25 32.72 -38.91 9.18
CA ARG A 25 32.28 -38.10 8.02
C ARG A 25 30.98 -37.39 8.35
N PHE A 26 30.07 -38.06 9.06
CA PHE A 26 28.81 -37.49 9.52
C PHE A 26 29.03 -36.39 10.56
N GLU A 27 29.93 -36.58 11.52
CA GLU A 27 30.32 -35.55 12.50
C GLU A 27 30.86 -34.29 11.81
N ARG A 28 31.81 -34.45 10.87
CA ARG A 28 32.34 -33.32 10.09
C ARG A 28 31.27 -32.62 9.24
N SER A 29 30.30 -33.37 8.70
CA SER A 29 29.18 -32.76 7.98
C SER A 29 28.22 -32.05 8.94
N ALA A 30 28.01 -32.55 10.15
CA ALA A 30 27.20 -31.89 11.17
C ALA A 30 27.86 -30.57 11.63
N ASP A 31 29.17 -30.58 11.89
CA ASP A 31 29.92 -29.38 12.26
C ASP A 31 29.87 -28.32 11.14
N GLN A 32 30.03 -28.74 9.88
CA GLN A 32 29.89 -27.84 8.72
C GLN A 32 28.47 -27.30 8.53
N ILE A 33 27.45 -28.07 8.90
CA ILE A 33 26.05 -27.62 8.86
C ILE A 33 25.80 -26.62 9.99
N ILE A 34 26.32 -26.87 11.19
CA ILE A 34 26.21 -25.95 12.33
C ILE A 34 26.92 -24.63 12.01
N GLU A 35 28.14 -24.67 11.49
CA GLU A 35 28.91 -23.48 11.10
C GLU A 35 28.20 -22.69 9.99
N ARG A 36 27.63 -23.38 8.99
CA ARG A 36 26.81 -22.72 7.96
C ARG A 36 25.51 -22.18 8.53
N MET A 37 24.89 -22.86 9.49
CA MET A 37 23.69 -22.36 10.15
C MET A 37 23.99 -21.10 10.97
N ASP A 38 25.12 -21.03 11.68
CA ASP A 38 25.52 -19.84 12.44
C ASP A 38 25.85 -18.66 11.51
N GLN A 39 26.60 -18.89 10.43
CA GLN A 39 26.89 -17.86 9.41
C GLN A 39 25.64 -17.37 8.67
N THR A 40 24.71 -18.29 8.39
CA THR A 40 23.43 -17.93 7.75
C THR A 40 22.50 -17.25 8.75
N SER A 41 22.55 -17.64 10.03
CA SER A 41 21.78 -17.06 11.13
C SER A 41 22.17 -15.61 11.35
N GLU A 42 23.46 -15.25 11.43
CA GLU A 42 23.87 -13.85 11.60
C GLU A 42 23.51 -12.96 10.39
N ALA A 43 23.67 -13.48 9.17
CA ALA A 43 23.35 -12.73 7.94
C ALA A 43 21.83 -12.59 7.70
N GLU A 44 21.02 -13.58 8.11
CA GLU A 44 19.56 -13.53 8.01
C GLU A 44 18.93 -12.78 9.20
N LEU A 45 19.45 -12.92 10.43
CA LEU A 45 19.01 -12.17 11.60
C LEU A 45 19.17 -10.65 11.41
N ALA A 46 20.20 -10.20 10.68
CA ALA A 46 20.35 -8.80 10.30
C ALA A 46 19.23 -8.26 9.40
N LYS A 47 18.43 -9.12 8.75
CA LYS A 47 17.27 -8.73 7.92
C LYS A 47 15.94 -8.75 8.68
N TYR A 48 15.88 -9.34 9.88
CA TYR A 48 14.66 -9.43 10.66
C TYR A 48 14.59 -8.30 11.69
N ASP A 49 13.45 -7.63 11.76
CA ASP A 49 13.12 -6.67 12.83
C ASP A 49 13.26 -7.33 14.21
N GLU A 50 13.75 -6.57 15.19
CA GLU A 50 14.07 -7.00 16.57
C GLU A 50 12.91 -7.79 17.20
N THR A 51 11.68 -7.36 16.92
CA THR A 51 10.43 -8.00 17.35
C THR A 51 10.31 -9.47 16.91
N ARG A 52 10.76 -9.82 15.70
CA ARG A 52 10.68 -11.21 15.17
C ARG A 52 11.73 -12.12 15.81
N VAL A 53 12.90 -11.56 16.11
CA VAL A 53 13.98 -12.27 16.80
C VAL A 53 13.57 -12.60 18.23
N GLU A 54 12.92 -11.67 18.94
CA GLU A 54 12.40 -11.91 20.29
C GLU A 54 11.34 -13.02 20.35
N ILE A 55 10.43 -13.06 19.36
CA ILE A 55 9.40 -14.11 19.27
C ILE A 55 10.06 -15.48 19.09
N LEU A 56 11.05 -15.59 18.21
CA LEU A 56 11.79 -16.83 17.96
C LEU A 56 12.57 -17.28 19.19
N ILE A 57 13.27 -16.37 19.87
CA ILE A 57 14.01 -16.66 21.11
C ILE A 57 13.06 -17.16 22.20
N SER A 58 11.90 -16.53 22.37
CA SER A 58 10.87 -16.94 23.34
C SER A 58 10.38 -18.36 23.09
N LEU A 59 10.15 -18.70 21.81
CA LEU A 59 9.64 -20.01 21.41
C LEU A 59 10.69 -21.12 21.61
N VAL A 60 11.93 -20.87 21.22
CA VAL A 60 13.05 -21.79 21.43
C VAL A 60 13.31 -22.00 22.93
N THR A 61 13.21 -20.95 23.74
CA THR A 61 13.42 -21.04 25.20
C THR A 61 12.32 -21.88 25.87
N LYS A 62 11.06 -21.73 25.45
CA LYS A 62 9.94 -22.56 25.92
C LYS A 62 10.13 -24.04 25.56
N LEU A 63 10.53 -24.33 24.32
CA LEU A 63 10.78 -25.70 23.86
C LEU A 63 11.93 -26.35 24.64
N ARG A 64 13.01 -25.61 24.92
CA ARG A 64 14.15 -26.08 25.72
C ARG A 64 13.76 -26.35 27.17
N GLY A 65 12.87 -25.54 27.73
CA GLY A 65 12.30 -25.71 29.07
C GLY A 65 11.45 -26.98 29.18
N ALA A 66 10.57 -27.22 28.19
CA ALA A 66 9.74 -28.42 28.14
C ALA A 66 10.58 -29.70 27.99
N ALA A 67 11.58 -29.70 27.12
CA ALA A 67 12.49 -30.82 26.92
C ALA A 67 13.28 -31.20 28.19
N ARG A 68 13.67 -30.22 29.02
CA ARG A 68 14.36 -30.47 30.29
C ARG A 68 13.46 -31.07 31.37
N LYS A 69 12.15 -30.84 31.31
CA LYS A 69 11.20 -31.33 32.32
C LYS A 69 10.71 -32.76 32.07
N GLY A 70 11.08 -33.36 30.95
CA GLY A 70 10.64 -34.72 30.59
C GLY A 70 9.12 -34.83 30.47
N GLU A 71 8.42 -33.71 30.25
CA GLU A 71 6.98 -33.71 29.99
C GLU A 71 6.74 -34.43 28.67
N GLU A 72 5.94 -35.50 28.69
CA GLU A 72 5.48 -36.16 27.48
C GLU A 72 4.80 -35.11 26.61
N PHE A 73 5.31 -34.94 25.38
CA PHE A 73 4.67 -34.11 24.37
C PHE A 73 3.31 -34.72 24.06
N GLY A 74 2.27 -34.27 24.77
CA GLY A 74 0.89 -34.46 24.35
C GLY A 74 0.84 -34.03 22.89
N THR A 75 0.44 -34.97 22.02
CA THR A 75 0.52 -34.94 20.56
C THR A 75 0.73 -33.51 20.08
N LEU A 76 1.98 -33.13 19.84
CA LEU A 76 2.30 -31.85 19.22
C LEU A 76 1.48 -31.84 17.94
N GLN A 77 0.37 -31.10 17.95
CA GLN A 77 -0.32 -30.77 16.71
C GLN A 77 0.77 -30.13 15.88
N TYR A 78 1.12 -30.80 14.79
CA TYR A 78 2.05 -30.31 13.81
C TYR A 78 1.43 -29.01 13.31
N VAL A 79 1.81 -27.89 13.93
CA VAL A 79 1.57 -26.58 13.37
C VAL A 79 2.53 -26.55 12.21
N ASP A 80 2.01 -26.93 11.04
CA ASP A 80 2.75 -26.89 9.81
C ASP A 80 3.21 -25.46 9.60
N LEU A 81 4.46 -25.14 9.93
CA LEU A 81 5.03 -23.82 9.64
C LEU A 81 5.24 -23.63 8.12
N SER A 82 5.02 -24.69 7.34
CA SER A 82 4.88 -24.66 5.88
C SER A 82 3.48 -24.26 5.43
N HIS A 83 2.51 -24.04 6.34
CA HIS A 83 1.23 -23.45 5.98
C HIS A 83 1.51 -22.03 5.44
N PRO A 84 1.25 -21.72 4.16
CA PRO A 84 1.66 -20.47 3.50
C PRO A 84 0.94 -19.20 4.00
N SER A 85 0.25 -19.29 5.15
CA SER A 85 -0.52 -18.22 5.78
C SER A 85 0.28 -17.39 6.79
N LEU A 86 1.55 -17.71 7.06
CA LEU A 86 2.42 -16.83 7.86
C LEU A 86 3.23 -15.89 6.96
N THR A 87 2.73 -14.64 6.86
CA THR A 87 3.49 -13.38 6.70
C THR A 87 3.74 -12.77 5.32
N SER A 88 3.09 -13.20 4.24
CA SER A 88 3.02 -12.27 3.08
C SER A 88 2.18 -11.08 3.49
N VAL A 89 2.75 -9.89 3.59
CA VAL A 89 1.99 -8.72 4.02
C VAL A 89 0.91 -8.38 2.99
N VAL A 90 1.19 -8.55 1.69
CA VAL A 90 0.18 -8.41 0.63
C VAL A 90 -0.60 -9.72 0.43
N PRO A 91 -1.94 -9.69 0.34
CA PRO A 91 -2.75 -10.86 -0.01
C PRO A 91 -2.30 -11.54 -1.30
N ASN A 92 -2.15 -12.86 -1.26
CA ASN A 92 -1.82 -13.66 -2.43
C ASN A 92 -3.08 -13.92 -3.29
N ALA A 93 -2.88 -14.53 -4.47
CA ALA A 93 -3.98 -14.75 -5.42
C ALA A 93 -5.05 -15.72 -4.90
N ASP A 94 -4.66 -16.72 -4.11
CA ASP A 94 -5.58 -17.71 -3.57
C ASP A 94 -6.43 -17.12 -2.43
N GLU A 95 -5.82 -16.26 -1.61
CA GLU A 95 -6.54 -15.46 -0.60
C GLU A 95 -7.58 -14.55 -1.25
N ILE A 96 -7.20 -13.82 -2.30
CA ILE A 96 -8.11 -12.93 -3.05
C ILE A 96 -9.24 -13.73 -3.71
N ARG A 97 -8.94 -14.89 -4.31
CA ARG A 97 -9.94 -15.72 -5.01
C ARG A 97 -11.02 -16.26 -4.07
N ARG A 98 -10.75 -16.36 -2.76
CA ARG A 98 -11.75 -16.77 -1.76
C ARG A 98 -12.79 -15.69 -1.46
N LEU A 99 -12.51 -14.43 -1.80
CA LEU A 99 -13.51 -13.37 -1.69
C LEU A 99 -14.54 -13.47 -2.83
N PRO A 100 -15.82 -13.20 -2.55
CA PRO A 100 -16.81 -12.98 -3.60
C PRO A 100 -16.39 -11.86 -4.54
N ARG A 101 -16.78 -11.94 -5.81
CA ARG A 101 -16.31 -11.05 -6.88
C ARG A 101 -16.42 -9.55 -6.53
N TRP A 102 -17.57 -9.10 -6.05
CA TRP A 102 -17.75 -7.67 -5.72
C TRP A 102 -16.94 -7.25 -4.49
N ALA A 103 -16.69 -8.16 -3.54
CA ALA A 103 -15.75 -7.94 -2.45
C ALA A 103 -14.29 -7.85 -2.93
N GLN A 104 -13.89 -8.62 -3.95
CA GLN A 104 -12.56 -8.48 -4.57
C GLN A 104 -12.39 -7.08 -5.17
N ILE A 105 -13.40 -6.59 -5.91
CA ILE A 105 -13.38 -5.26 -6.52
C ILE A 105 -13.38 -4.17 -5.43
N ALA A 106 -14.18 -4.33 -4.39
CA ALA A 106 -14.20 -3.39 -3.27
C ALA A 106 -12.83 -3.31 -2.56
N PHE A 107 -12.16 -4.45 -2.36
CA PHE A 107 -10.80 -4.48 -1.83
C PHE A 107 -9.80 -3.74 -2.73
N ALA A 108 -9.86 -3.93 -4.07
CA ALA A 108 -9.02 -3.19 -5.01
C ALA A 108 -9.29 -1.67 -4.98
N ALA A 109 -10.55 -1.27 -4.90
CA ALA A 109 -10.95 0.14 -4.79
C ALA A 109 -10.39 0.78 -3.51
N ARG A 110 -10.48 0.09 -2.37
CA ARG A 110 -9.85 0.55 -1.10
C ARG A 110 -8.34 0.73 -1.24
N CYS A 111 -7.65 -0.26 -1.85
CA CYS A 111 -6.22 -0.16 -2.12
C CYS A 111 -5.87 1.09 -2.95
N ALA A 112 -6.63 1.35 -4.01
CA ALA A 112 -6.42 2.51 -4.88
C ALA A 112 -6.74 3.83 -4.17
N ARG A 113 -7.82 3.89 -3.40
CA ARG A 113 -8.24 5.07 -2.63
C ARG A 113 -7.19 5.48 -1.59
N ARG A 114 -6.50 4.51 -0.97
CA ARG A 114 -5.41 4.79 -0.01
C ARG A 114 -4.22 5.49 -0.61
N VAL A 115 -3.88 5.20 -1.86
CA VAL A 115 -2.70 5.74 -2.52
C VAL A 115 -2.99 6.99 -3.34
N LEU A 116 -4.25 7.37 -3.50
CA LEU A 116 -4.65 8.62 -4.15
C LEU A 116 -3.94 9.87 -3.59
N PRO A 117 -3.78 10.07 -2.26
CA PRO A 117 -3.04 11.21 -1.72
C PRO A 117 -1.57 11.25 -2.18
N LEU A 118 -0.95 10.10 -2.46
CA LEU A 118 0.42 10.01 -2.94
C LEU A 118 0.55 10.54 -4.36
N VAL A 119 -0.47 10.33 -5.21
CA VAL A 119 -0.50 10.92 -6.56
C VAL A 119 -0.42 12.44 -6.46
N LYS A 120 -1.26 13.04 -5.62
CA LYS A 120 -1.28 14.51 -5.43
C LYS A 120 0.05 15.03 -4.88
N HIS A 121 0.64 14.30 -3.94
CA HIS A 121 1.87 14.73 -3.28
C HIS A 121 3.13 14.61 -4.16
N PHE A 122 3.31 13.47 -4.84
CA PHE A 122 4.51 13.17 -5.63
C PHE A 122 4.38 13.55 -7.10
N TRP A 123 3.17 13.76 -7.61
CA TRP A 123 2.95 14.25 -8.98
C TRP A 123 2.29 15.64 -8.94
N ARG A 124 3.02 16.62 -8.40
CA ARG A 124 2.54 17.99 -8.23
C ARG A 124 2.14 18.66 -9.54
N GLU A 125 2.84 18.33 -10.63
CA GLU A 125 2.55 18.82 -11.99
C GLU A 125 1.47 17.99 -12.71
N ALA A 126 0.78 17.08 -12.02
CA ALA A 126 -0.32 16.35 -12.63
C ALA A 126 -1.37 17.34 -13.11
N SER A 127 -1.76 17.24 -14.38
CA SER A 127 -2.90 18.01 -14.86
C SER A 127 -4.15 17.63 -14.07
N GLU A 128 -5.05 18.60 -13.89
CA GLU A 128 -6.35 18.36 -13.24
C GLU A 128 -7.11 17.21 -13.92
N GLY A 129 -6.98 17.09 -15.24
CA GLY A 129 -7.53 15.99 -16.02
C GLY A 129 -7.00 14.61 -15.61
N HIS A 130 -5.72 14.47 -15.27
CA HIS A 130 -5.15 13.20 -14.78
C HIS A 130 -5.63 12.85 -13.38
N LEU A 131 -5.64 13.82 -12.46
CA LEU A 131 -6.16 13.60 -11.10
C LEU A 131 -7.64 13.22 -11.14
N THR A 132 -8.44 13.92 -11.94
CA THR A 132 -9.85 13.62 -12.17
C THR A 132 -10.04 12.24 -12.77
N ALA A 133 -9.21 11.83 -13.75
CA ALA A 133 -9.27 10.50 -14.35
C ALA A 133 -9.01 9.38 -13.32
N ILE A 134 -7.99 9.56 -12.46
CA ILE A 134 -7.66 8.61 -11.40
C ILE A 134 -8.79 8.52 -10.38
N GLU A 135 -9.31 9.64 -9.91
CA GLU A 135 -10.44 9.68 -8.99
C GLU A 135 -11.68 9.04 -9.59
N LYS A 136 -11.97 9.31 -10.87
CA LYS A 136 -13.09 8.70 -11.59
C LYS A 136 -12.95 7.18 -11.71
N ALA A 137 -11.75 6.68 -12.00
CA ALA A 137 -11.47 5.25 -12.08
C ALA A 137 -11.72 4.54 -10.74
N ILE A 138 -11.30 5.14 -9.63
CA ILE A 138 -11.58 4.61 -8.28
C ILE A 138 -13.08 4.61 -8.02
N SER A 139 -13.77 5.73 -8.27
CA SER A 139 -15.22 5.84 -8.06
C SER A 139 -16.04 4.87 -8.91
N VAL A 140 -15.58 4.53 -10.12
CA VAL A 140 -16.21 3.47 -10.94
C VAL A 140 -16.06 2.10 -10.28
N ALA A 141 -14.89 1.77 -9.74
CA ALA A 141 -14.68 0.51 -9.02
C ALA A 141 -15.55 0.41 -7.75
N GLU A 142 -15.66 1.50 -6.99
CA GLU A 142 -16.54 1.56 -5.81
C GLU A 142 -18.01 1.40 -6.21
N TYR A 143 -18.48 2.15 -7.22
CA TYR A 143 -19.86 2.08 -7.69
C TYR A 143 -20.24 0.69 -8.20
N THR A 144 -19.37 0.04 -8.98
CA THR A 144 -19.65 -1.29 -9.55
C THR A 144 -19.73 -2.37 -8.48
N ALA A 145 -18.83 -2.34 -7.50
CA ALA A 145 -18.92 -3.20 -6.33
C ALA A 145 -20.18 -2.94 -5.50
N ALA A 146 -20.57 -1.68 -5.34
CA ALA A 146 -21.78 -1.31 -4.61
C ALA A 146 -23.08 -1.68 -5.35
N ALA A 147 -23.07 -1.63 -6.68
CA ALA A 147 -24.23 -1.97 -7.50
C ALA A 147 -24.32 -3.47 -7.84
N ALA A 148 -23.29 -4.26 -7.48
CA ALA A 148 -23.12 -5.65 -7.96
C ALA A 148 -23.29 -5.79 -9.48
N ARG A 149 -22.80 -4.80 -10.24
CA ARG A 149 -23.03 -4.70 -11.68
C ARG A 149 -21.73 -4.45 -12.41
N ALA A 150 -21.54 -5.17 -13.51
CA ALA A 150 -20.41 -4.94 -14.40
C ALA A 150 -20.50 -3.51 -14.95
N ALA A 151 -19.33 -2.90 -15.05
CA ALA A 151 -19.20 -1.53 -15.47
C ALA A 151 -19.62 -1.36 -16.94
N ASP A 152 -20.29 -0.25 -17.27
CA ASP A 152 -20.72 0.04 -18.64
C ASP A 152 -19.60 0.74 -19.45
N ALA A 153 -19.92 1.26 -20.64
CA ALA A 153 -18.96 1.97 -21.50
C ALA A 153 -18.25 3.15 -20.80
N THR A 154 -18.84 3.73 -19.75
CA THR A 154 -18.24 4.78 -18.92
C THR A 154 -16.99 4.28 -18.20
N ALA A 155 -16.96 3.01 -17.82
CA ALA A 155 -15.83 2.41 -17.14
C ALA A 155 -14.65 2.13 -18.06
N ALA A 156 -14.92 1.70 -19.29
CA ALA A 156 -13.88 1.57 -20.30
C ALA A 156 -13.15 2.91 -20.50
N ARG A 157 -13.89 4.02 -20.62
CA ARG A 157 -13.31 5.36 -20.72
C ARG A 157 -12.52 5.75 -19.47
N ALA A 158 -12.99 5.40 -18.28
CA ALA A 158 -12.28 5.66 -17.03
C ALA A 158 -10.95 4.87 -16.96
N VAL A 159 -10.94 3.62 -17.44
CA VAL A 159 -9.73 2.80 -17.56
C VAL A 159 -8.75 3.44 -18.55
N ASP A 160 -9.22 3.85 -19.74
CA ASP A 160 -8.38 4.47 -20.76
C ASP A 160 -7.75 5.78 -20.27
N ALA A 161 -8.55 6.61 -19.59
CA ALA A 161 -8.08 7.87 -19.00
C ALA A 161 -7.05 7.63 -17.88
N ALA A 162 -7.31 6.67 -16.98
CA ALA A 162 -6.35 6.30 -15.94
C ALA A 162 -5.07 5.67 -16.52
N ASN A 163 -5.18 4.96 -17.64
CA ASN A 163 -4.03 4.41 -18.35
C ASN A 163 -3.16 5.52 -18.95
N SER A 164 -3.76 6.52 -19.58
CA SER A 164 -3.06 7.72 -20.06
C SER A 164 -2.33 8.45 -18.92
N ALA A 165 -3.00 8.63 -17.78
CA ALA A 165 -2.40 9.21 -16.58
C ALA A 165 -1.22 8.36 -16.06
N THR A 166 -1.35 7.03 -16.04
CA THR A 166 -0.29 6.11 -15.62
C THR A 166 0.93 6.22 -16.53
N VAL A 167 0.74 6.22 -17.86
CA VAL A 167 1.83 6.35 -18.83
C VAL A 167 2.56 7.69 -18.64
N THR A 168 1.81 8.78 -18.49
CA THR A 168 2.41 10.09 -18.26
C THR A 168 3.19 10.14 -16.95
N ALA A 169 2.63 9.60 -15.87
CA ALA A 169 3.32 9.49 -14.59
C ALA A 169 4.63 8.69 -14.73
N THR A 170 4.62 7.54 -15.43
CA THR A 170 5.82 6.72 -15.63
C THR A 170 6.90 7.40 -16.47
N VAL A 171 6.52 8.19 -17.47
CA VAL A 171 7.48 8.92 -18.32
C VAL A 171 8.13 10.07 -17.57
N ARG A 172 7.40 10.70 -16.64
CA ARG A 172 7.88 11.82 -15.84
C ARG A 172 8.49 11.40 -14.49
N ALA A 173 8.38 10.13 -14.13
CA ALA A 173 8.73 9.67 -12.79
C ALA A 173 10.24 9.68 -12.56
N ALA A 174 10.70 10.72 -11.87
CA ALA A 174 11.66 10.54 -10.78
C ALA A 174 11.03 9.81 -9.57
N ASP A 175 9.69 9.72 -9.48
CA ASP A 175 8.96 9.23 -8.30
C ASP A 175 8.08 7.99 -8.57
N ASP A 176 8.56 6.82 -8.14
CA ASP A 176 7.86 5.53 -8.24
C ASP A 176 6.48 5.51 -7.55
N ALA A 177 6.25 6.34 -6.53
CA ALA A 177 5.03 6.33 -5.73
C ALA A 177 3.79 6.76 -6.53
N ALA A 178 3.89 7.82 -7.34
CA ALA A 178 2.77 8.32 -8.14
C ALA A 178 2.38 7.34 -9.26
N ALA A 179 3.38 6.77 -9.94
CA ALA A 179 3.17 5.75 -10.97
C ALA A 179 2.49 4.50 -10.40
N ASN A 180 2.94 4.02 -9.24
CA ASN A 180 2.32 2.89 -8.55
C ASN A 180 0.89 3.22 -8.11
N ALA A 181 0.62 4.44 -7.63
CA ALA A 181 -0.72 4.83 -7.24
C ALA A 181 -1.70 4.93 -8.43
N ALA A 182 -1.26 5.50 -9.56
CA ALA A 182 -2.04 5.52 -10.80
C ALA A 182 -2.30 4.10 -11.32
N ALA A 183 -1.29 3.21 -11.25
CA ALA A 183 -1.43 1.81 -11.61
C ALA A 183 -2.46 1.09 -10.72
N ALA A 184 -2.52 1.39 -9.42
CA ALA A 184 -3.51 0.83 -8.50
C ALA A 184 -4.94 1.22 -8.90
N ALA A 185 -5.17 2.49 -9.23
CA ALA A 185 -6.47 2.98 -9.69
C ALA A 185 -6.89 2.35 -11.03
N ARG A 186 -5.97 2.28 -11.99
CA ARG A 186 -6.20 1.59 -13.27
C ARG A 186 -6.58 0.14 -13.04
N SER A 187 -5.83 -0.59 -12.22
CA SER A 187 -6.09 -2.00 -11.91
C SER A 187 -7.43 -2.21 -11.21
N ALA A 188 -7.85 -1.32 -10.31
CA ALA A 188 -9.17 -1.37 -9.71
C ALA A 188 -10.29 -1.21 -10.75
N ALA A 189 -10.16 -0.23 -11.66
CA ALA A 189 -11.12 -0.02 -12.75
C ALA A 189 -11.12 -1.18 -13.77
N THR A 190 -9.95 -1.78 -14.06
CA THR A 190 -9.88 -2.99 -14.90
C THR A 190 -10.61 -4.17 -14.24
N ALA A 191 -10.48 -4.35 -12.92
CA ALA A 191 -11.21 -5.38 -12.19
C ALA A 191 -12.73 -5.18 -12.27
N ALA A 192 -13.19 -3.91 -12.22
CA ALA A 192 -14.60 -3.55 -12.38
C ALA A 192 -15.13 -3.82 -13.81
N ASN A 193 -14.29 -3.63 -14.82
CA ASN A 193 -14.64 -3.85 -16.23
C ASN A 193 -14.56 -5.33 -16.65
N ALA A 194 -13.87 -6.18 -15.89
CA ALA A 194 -13.75 -7.60 -16.20
C ALA A 194 -15.14 -8.26 -16.22
N ASN A 195 -15.47 -8.93 -17.34
CA ASN A 195 -16.76 -9.60 -17.52
C ASN A 195 -16.98 -10.65 -16.41
N ALA A 196 -18.25 -10.92 -16.07
CA ALA A 196 -18.66 -11.84 -15.01
C ALA A 196 -18.04 -13.24 -15.12
N ASN A 197 -17.72 -13.65 -16.34
CA ASN A 197 -17.18 -14.98 -16.62
C ASN A 197 -15.64 -15.07 -16.49
N ALA A 198 -14.93 -13.97 -16.27
CA ALA A 198 -13.46 -13.90 -16.30
C ALA A 198 -12.82 -13.70 -14.92
N ASN A 199 -13.18 -14.54 -13.95
CA ASN A 199 -12.71 -14.45 -12.55
C ASN A 199 -11.16 -14.35 -12.43
N ALA A 200 -10.41 -15.06 -13.28
CA ALA A 200 -8.95 -15.00 -13.30
C ALA A 200 -8.39 -13.59 -13.60
N SER A 201 -9.03 -12.85 -14.53
CA SER A 201 -8.63 -11.47 -14.84
C SER A 201 -8.92 -10.51 -13.69
N THR A 202 -10.05 -10.70 -12.99
CA THR A 202 -10.41 -9.91 -11.80
C THR A 202 -9.37 -10.10 -10.70
N VAL A 203 -9.04 -11.35 -10.35
CA VAL A 203 -8.04 -11.66 -9.31
C VAL A 203 -6.67 -11.08 -9.66
N ALA A 204 -6.24 -11.18 -10.92
CA ALA A 204 -4.96 -10.62 -11.37
C ALA A 204 -4.93 -9.09 -11.22
N ALA A 205 -6.01 -8.41 -11.63
CA ALA A 205 -6.14 -6.96 -11.51
C ALA A 205 -6.20 -6.50 -10.05
N VAL A 206 -6.96 -7.19 -9.19
CA VAL A 206 -7.05 -6.88 -7.76
C VAL A 206 -5.70 -7.06 -7.07
N ARG A 207 -4.97 -8.13 -7.40
CA ARG A 207 -3.61 -8.36 -6.89
C ARG A 207 -2.63 -7.28 -7.36
N ALA A 208 -2.76 -6.82 -8.60
CA ALA A 208 -1.95 -5.72 -9.12
C ALA A 208 -2.24 -4.42 -8.36
N ALA A 209 -3.51 -4.11 -8.08
CA ALA A 209 -3.89 -2.95 -7.28
C ALA A 209 -3.29 -3.00 -5.86
N ALA A 210 -3.42 -4.15 -5.18
CA ALA A 210 -2.87 -4.34 -3.83
C ALA A 210 -1.34 -4.21 -3.79
N ARG A 211 -0.63 -4.77 -4.78
CA ARG A 211 0.83 -4.66 -4.88
C ARG A 211 1.30 -3.24 -5.17
N ALA A 212 0.65 -2.57 -6.12
CA ALA A 212 0.98 -1.21 -6.47
C ALA A 212 0.72 -0.28 -5.27
N ALA A 213 -0.39 -0.50 -4.55
CA ALA A 213 -0.66 0.23 -3.32
C ALA A 213 0.40 -0.02 -2.23
N ALA A 214 0.77 -1.29 -1.99
CA ALA A 214 1.81 -1.64 -1.02
C ALA A 214 3.17 -1.00 -1.33
N ARG A 215 3.54 -0.91 -2.61
CA ARG A 215 4.79 -0.26 -3.06
C ARG A 215 4.76 1.25 -2.86
N ALA A 216 3.67 1.91 -3.24
CA ALA A 216 3.56 3.35 -3.08
C ALA A 216 3.53 3.77 -1.60
N ALA A 217 2.90 2.93 -0.77
CA ALA A 217 2.65 3.23 0.63
C ALA A 217 3.81 2.98 1.58
N ALA A 218 4.74 2.09 1.21
CA ALA A 218 5.62 1.42 2.17
C ALA A 218 4.89 0.82 3.40
N ASN A 219 3.56 0.63 3.32
CA ASN A 219 2.71 0.20 4.43
C ASN A 219 1.82 -0.95 3.96
N ALA A 220 2.46 -2.09 3.72
CA ALA A 220 1.76 -3.29 3.30
C ALA A 220 0.80 -3.80 4.40
N ASP A 221 1.08 -3.55 5.69
CA ASP A 221 0.24 -4.00 6.81
C ASP A 221 -1.16 -3.39 6.74
N THR A 222 -1.25 -2.15 6.27
CA THR A 222 -2.53 -1.50 6.01
C THR A 222 -3.32 -2.22 4.91
N ILE A 223 -2.65 -2.66 3.84
CA ILE A 223 -3.30 -3.42 2.75
C ILE A 223 -3.79 -4.77 3.27
N ARG A 224 -3.04 -5.41 4.18
CA ARG A 224 -3.49 -6.63 4.85
C ARG A 224 -4.71 -6.37 5.72
N SER A 225 -4.70 -5.31 6.51
CA SER A 225 -5.83 -4.91 7.35
C SER A 225 -7.09 -4.69 6.52
N ASP A 226 -6.99 -3.96 5.40
CA ASP A 226 -8.12 -3.79 4.46
C ASP A 226 -8.68 -5.11 3.94
N PHE A 227 -7.80 -6.04 3.55
CA PHE A 227 -8.21 -7.35 3.08
C PHE A 227 -8.97 -8.10 4.17
N THR A 228 -8.43 -8.13 5.39
CA THR A 228 -9.07 -8.78 6.54
C THR A 228 -10.41 -8.13 6.89
N THR A 229 -10.53 -6.80 6.81
CA THR A 229 -11.80 -6.09 7.00
C THR A 229 -12.83 -6.49 5.95
N VAL A 230 -12.49 -6.46 4.66
CA VAL A 230 -13.41 -6.85 3.59
C VAL A 230 -13.78 -8.32 3.70
N GLN A 231 -12.84 -9.19 4.04
CA GLN A 231 -13.09 -10.62 4.27
C GLN A 231 -14.06 -10.84 5.43
N GLY A 232 -13.83 -10.19 6.57
CA GLY A 232 -14.71 -10.28 7.74
C GLY A 232 -16.12 -9.79 7.42
N LEU A 233 -16.25 -8.69 6.69
CA LEU A 233 -17.55 -8.18 6.23
C LEU A 233 -18.23 -9.13 5.25
N ALA A 234 -17.48 -9.73 4.33
CA ALA A 234 -18.01 -10.70 3.37
C ALA A 234 -18.57 -11.94 4.08
N VAL A 235 -17.88 -12.43 5.11
CA VAL A 235 -18.36 -13.55 5.94
C VAL A 235 -19.58 -13.14 6.76
N ALA A 236 -19.50 -12.01 7.48
CA ALA A 236 -20.56 -11.55 8.37
C ALA A 236 -21.89 -11.27 7.65
N ASN A 237 -21.82 -10.78 6.41
CA ASN A 237 -22.99 -10.43 5.60
C ASN A 237 -23.31 -11.47 4.51
N ALA A 238 -22.65 -12.64 4.55
CA ALA A 238 -22.80 -13.70 3.56
C ALA A 238 -22.74 -13.21 2.10
N PHE A 239 -21.74 -12.38 1.77
CA PHE A 239 -21.56 -11.88 0.41
C PHE A 239 -21.37 -13.04 -0.57
N THR A 240 -22.04 -12.94 -1.72
CA THR A 240 -21.90 -13.84 -2.86
C THR A 240 -21.43 -13.07 -4.09
N ASP A 241 -21.19 -13.75 -5.20
CA ASP A 241 -20.83 -13.12 -6.48
C ASP A 241 -21.93 -12.22 -7.08
N THR A 242 -23.13 -12.21 -6.48
CA THR A 242 -24.25 -11.35 -6.87
C THR A 242 -24.66 -10.37 -5.77
N THR A 243 -24.06 -10.45 -4.58
CA THR A 243 -24.41 -9.56 -3.47
C THR A 243 -23.69 -8.22 -3.60
N PRO A 244 -24.41 -7.08 -3.59
CA PRO A 244 -23.80 -5.76 -3.58
C PRO A 244 -23.02 -5.50 -2.29
N VAL A 245 -21.91 -4.77 -2.42
CA VAL A 245 -21.10 -4.36 -1.27
C VAL A 245 -21.64 -3.02 -0.72
N PRO A 246 -22.04 -2.93 0.56
CA PRO A 246 -22.55 -1.68 1.11
C PRO A 246 -21.49 -0.58 1.11
N ALA A 247 -21.91 0.66 0.90
CA ALA A 247 -20.99 1.81 0.80
C ALA A 247 -20.11 2.01 2.05
N SER A 248 -20.58 1.55 3.21
CA SER A 248 -19.82 1.57 4.46
C SER A 248 -18.52 0.75 4.41
N VAL A 249 -18.42 -0.24 3.51
CA VAL A 249 -17.18 -1.01 3.30
C VAL A 249 -16.06 -0.13 2.75
N PHE A 250 -16.36 0.98 2.06
CA PHE A 250 -15.32 1.89 1.55
C PHE A 250 -14.80 2.83 2.65
N GLY A 251 -15.65 3.22 3.60
CA GLY A 251 -15.28 3.88 4.86
C GLY A 251 -14.34 5.09 4.74
N PRO A 252 -13.83 5.59 5.88
CA PRO A 252 -12.71 6.53 5.85
C PRO A 252 -11.45 5.81 5.36
N VAL A 253 -10.62 6.53 4.60
CA VAL A 253 -9.35 6.00 4.08
C VAL A 253 -8.43 5.55 5.21
N TRP A 254 -8.49 6.20 6.39
CA TRP A 254 -7.62 5.91 7.54
C TRP A 254 -8.46 5.86 8.82
N PRO A 255 -9.06 4.71 9.19
CA PRO A 255 -9.97 4.63 10.33
C PRO A 255 -9.28 4.89 11.67
N ASP A 256 -8.08 4.32 11.88
CA ASP A 256 -7.40 4.41 13.17
C ASP A 256 -6.45 5.61 13.28
N ARG A 257 -5.76 5.94 12.18
CA ARG A 257 -4.93 7.12 11.94
C ARG A 257 -4.23 6.99 10.59
N ARG A 258 -3.75 8.11 10.06
CA ARG A 258 -2.85 8.13 8.91
C ARG A 258 -1.50 7.47 9.27
N PRO A 259 -0.87 6.71 8.37
CA PRO A 259 0.45 6.12 8.61
C PRO A 259 1.50 7.19 8.94
N THR A 260 2.44 6.83 9.80
CA THR A 260 3.64 7.63 10.05
C THR A 260 4.41 7.84 8.73
N GLY A 261 4.85 9.07 8.47
CA GLY A 261 5.57 9.41 7.24
C GLY A 261 4.70 9.55 5.99
N TRP A 262 3.39 9.31 6.09
CA TRP A 262 2.49 9.61 4.99
C TRP A 262 2.45 11.12 4.74
N PRO A 263 2.47 11.57 3.48
CA PRO A 263 2.35 13.00 3.20
C PRO A 263 1.10 13.51 3.88
N LEU A 264 1.26 14.55 4.70
CA LEU A 264 0.12 15.29 5.25
C LEU A 264 -0.67 15.84 4.06
N PRO A 265 -2.00 16.03 4.18
CA PRO A 265 -2.64 16.87 3.18
C PRO A 265 -1.83 18.17 3.23
N GLU A 266 -1.41 18.68 2.07
CA GLU A 266 -0.87 20.02 2.04
C GLU A 266 -1.86 20.85 2.86
N LYS A 267 -1.35 21.51 3.91
CA LYS A 267 -2.20 22.42 4.69
C LYS A 267 -2.97 23.21 3.64
N PRO A 268 -4.31 23.32 3.75
CA PRO A 268 -5.07 24.07 2.76
C PRO A 268 -4.27 25.34 2.52
N LEU A 269 -3.92 25.59 1.25
CA LEU A 269 -3.05 26.69 0.85
C LEU A 269 -3.46 27.85 1.75
N GLN A 270 -2.56 28.27 2.64
CA GLN A 270 -2.92 29.33 3.57
C GLN A 270 -3.26 30.50 2.68
N GLU A 271 -4.54 30.82 2.60
CA GLU A 271 -5.02 31.90 1.78
C GLU A 271 -4.47 33.17 2.42
N LEU A 272 -3.40 33.69 1.83
CA LEU A 272 -2.84 34.97 2.18
C LEU A 272 -3.74 36.02 1.54
N VAL A 273 -4.73 36.46 2.31
CA VAL A 273 -5.59 37.57 1.95
C VAL A 273 -4.84 38.87 2.24
N PHE A 274 -4.57 39.64 1.20
CA PHE A 274 -4.02 40.98 1.32
C PHE A 274 -5.15 41.99 1.12
N GLU A 275 -5.48 42.73 2.16
CA GLU A 275 -6.37 43.89 2.06
C GLU A 275 -5.52 45.14 1.86
N PHE A 276 -5.81 45.89 0.81
CA PHE A 276 -5.16 47.18 0.56
C PHE A 276 -6.21 48.24 0.23
N HIS A 277 -5.94 49.46 0.67
CA HIS A 277 -6.79 50.60 0.37
C HIS A 277 -6.51 51.10 -1.05
N VAL A 278 -7.55 51.14 -1.88
CA VAL A 278 -7.50 51.73 -3.23
C VAL A 278 -7.79 53.23 -3.09
N PRO A 279 -6.90 54.12 -3.53
CA PRO A 279 -7.15 55.57 -3.53
C PRO A 279 -8.42 55.96 -4.30
N ASP A 280 -9.12 57.00 -3.85
CA ASP A 280 -10.38 57.45 -4.45
C ASP A 280 -10.26 57.87 -5.93
N ASP A 281 -9.06 58.23 -6.38
CA ASP A 281 -8.75 58.62 -7.76
C ASP A 281 -8.27 57.46 -8.64
N MET A 282 -8.08 56.26 -8.07
CA MET A 282 -7.61 55.07 -8.79
C MET A 282 -8.79 54.29 -9.38
N THR A 283 -8.71 54.02 -10.68
CA THR A 283 -9.73 53.21 -11.36
C THR A 283 -9.62 51.73 -10.98
N ASN A 284 -10.71 50.97 -11.14
CA ASN A 284 -10.69 49.52 -10.89
C ASN A 284 -9.63 48.79 -11.74
N ASP A 285 -9.42 49.21 -12.99
CA ASP A 285 -8.42 48.59 -13.88
C ASP A 285 -6.98 48.84 -13.39
N GLU A 286 -6.70 50.03 -12.86
CA GLU A 286 -5.42 50.36 -12.24
C GLU A 286 -5.21 49.56 -10.94
N ALA A 287 -6.25 49.43 -10.12
CA ALA A 287 -6.20 48.61 -8.90
C ALA A 287 -5.93 47.13 -9.23
N ILE A 288 -6.57 46.57 -10.28
CA ILE A 288 -6.30 45.22 -10.77
C ILE A 288 -4.85 45.08 -11.26
N ALA A 289 -4.36 46.05 -12.03
CA ALA A 289 -2.99 46.03 -12.55
C ALA A 289 -1.98 46.06 -11.39
N TRP A 290 -2.20 46.90 -10.39
CA TRP A 290 -1.35 47.00 -9.21
C TRP A 290 -1.38 45.71 -8.37
N ALA A 291 -2.56 45.11 -8.15
CA ALA A 291 -2.69 43.84 -7.46
C ALA A 291 -1.91 42.71 -8.15
N ARG A 292 -1.93 42.68 -9.49
CA ARG A 292 -1.16 41.72 -10.29
C ARG A 292 0.34 41.93 -10.16
N GLU A 293 0.80 43.17 -10.17
CA GLU A 293 2.22 43.50 -9.99
C GLU A 293 2.71 43.11 -8.58
N LEU A 294 1.94 43.45 -7.53
CA LEU A 294 2.24 43.05 -6.16
C LEU A 294 2.31 41.52 -6.04
N ALA A 295 1.36 40.80 -6.62
CA ALA A 295 1.38 39.35 -6.59
C ALA A 295 2.58 38.74 -7.33
N ALA A 296 2.99 39.31 -8.46
CA ALA A 296 4.19 38.88 -9.17
C ALA A 296 5.46 39.13 -8.34
N ALA A 297 5.54 40.26 -7.63
CA ALA A 297 6.63 40.57 -6.72
C ALA A 297 6.68 39.61 -5.51
N LEU A 298 5.53 39.36 -4.87
CA LEU A 298 5.43 38.42 -3.74
C LEU A 298 5.77 36.98 -4.17
N SER A 299 5.31 36.56 -5.36
CA SER A 299 5.66 35.25 -5.93
C SER A 299 7.17 35.12 -6.17
N SER A 300 7.81 36.18 -6.69
CA SER A 300 9.27 36.22 -6.87
C SER A 300 10.02 36.14 -5.54
N LEU A 301 9.51 36.81 -4.50
CA LEU A 301 10.11 36.77 -3.16
C LEU A 301 9.99 35.38 -2.52
N ASP A 302 8.84 34.71 -2.65
CA ASP A 302 8.64 33.35 -2.16
C ASP A 302 9.63 32.38 -2.82
N ILE A 303 9.79 32.47 -4.14
CA ILE A 303 10.77 31.67 -4.90
C ILE A 303 12.19 31.93 -4.40
N ALA A 304 12.57 33.20 -4.19
CA ALA A 304 13.89 33.56 -3.68
C ALA A 304 14.14 33.02 -2.26
N GLY A 305 13.09 32.87 -1.45
CA GLY A 305 13.13 32.26 -0.12
C GLY A 305 13.17 30.73 -0.12
N GLY A 306 13.21 30.08 -1.28
CA GLY A 306 13.14 28.62 -1.43
C GLY A 306 11.72 28.07 -1.42
N GLY A 307 10.72 28.94 -1.51
CA GLY A 307 9.32 28.59 -1.77
C GLY A 307 9.07 28.21 -3.23
N HIS A 308 7.79 28.10 -3.59
CA HIS A 308 7.34 27.58 -4.89
C HIS A 308 6.63 28.62 -5.75
N GLY A 309 6.55 29.87 -5.27
CA GLY A 309 5.77 30.93 -5.87
C GLY A 309 4.34 30.95 -5.35
N LEU A 310 3.71 32.12 -5.44
CA LEU A 310 2.32 32.34 -5.07
C LEU A 310 1.45 32.31 -6.32
N ALA A 311 0.29 31.64 -6.22
CA ALA A 311 -0.75 31.68 -7.23
C ALA A 311 -1.86 32.64 -6.79
N VAL A 312 -2.23 33.58 -7.66
CA VAL A 312 -3.38 34.48 -7.44
C VAL A 312 -4.63 33.77 -7.94
N GLN A 313 -5.64 33.65 -7.08
CA GLN A 313 -6.96 33.23 -7.55
C GLN A 313 -7.62 34.37 -8.33
N THR A 314 -8.06 34.05 -9.55
CA THR A 314 -8.88 34.95 -10.37
C THR A 314 -10.30 34.40 -10.46
N PRO A 315 -11.34 35.24 -10.40
CA PRO A 315 -11.30 36.71 -10.37
C PRO A 315 -10.85 37.28 -9.00
N VAL A 316 -10.16 38.43 -9.04
CA VAL A 316 -9.88 39.22 -7.82
C VAL A 316 -11.20 39.85 -7.39
N ASP A 317 -11.66 39.53 -6.19
CA ASP A 317 -12.93 40.03 -5.68
C ASP A 317 -12.74 41.45 -5.13
N PHE A 318 -13.48 42.42 -5.68
CA PHE A 318 -13.47 43.81 -5.22
C PHE A 318 -14.69 44.03 -4.33
N THR A 319 -14.49 44.01 -3.03
CA THR A 319 -15.54 44.41 -2.09
C THR A 319 -15.59 45.94 -2.08
N ALA A 320 -16.53 46.52 -2.84
CA ALA A 320 -16.79 47.96 -2.73
C ALA A 320 -17.16 48.31 -1.27
N PRO A 321 -16.70 49.45 -0.74
CA PRO A 321 -17.12 49.89 0.58
C PRO A 321 -18.65 49.93 0.61
N VAL A 322 -19.26 49.32 1.63
CA VAL A 322 -20.71 49.35 1.82
C VAL A 322 -21.12 50.83 1.86
N PRO A 323 -21.95 51.32 0.91
CA PRO A 323 -22.33 52.71 0.89
C PRO A 323 -23.03 53.03 2.21
N ILE A 324 -22.43 53.91 3.02
CA ILE A 324 -23.04 54.38 4.24
C ILE A 324 -24.29 55.17 3.82
N PRO A 325 -25.49 54.78 4.28
CA PRO A 325 -26.71 55.50 3.93
C PRO A 325 -26.57 56.98 4.31
N VAL A 326 -26.88 57.87 3.37
CA VAL A 326 -26.89 59.31 3.61
C VAL A 326 -27.82 59.60 4.81
N GLY A 327 -27.23 60.03 5.93
CA GLY A 327 -27.96 60.27 7.19
C GLY A 327 -27.57 59.38 8.37
N CYS A 328 -26.63 58.44 8.22
CA CYS A 328 -26.07 57.75 9.38
C CYS A 328 -25.12 58.69 10.15
N PRO A 329 -25.40 59.03 11.43
CA PRO A 329 -24.52 59.90 12.21
C PRO A 329 -23.18 59.20 12.44
N VAL A 330 -22.08 59.87 12.11
CA VAL A 330 -20.73 59.41 12.43
C VAL A 330 -20.59 59.51 13.95
N ALA A 331 -20.46 58.35 14.60
CA ALA A 331 -20.23 58.25 16.04
C ALA A 331 -18.76 58.57 16.39
#